data_AF-A0AAV5HK19-F1
#
_entry.id   AF-A0AAV5HK19-F1
#
_cell.length_a   1.000
_cell.length_b   1.000
_cell.length_c   1.000
_cell.angle_alpha   90.00
_cell.angle_beta   90.00
_cell.angle_gamma   90.00
#
_symmetry.space_group_name_H-M   'P 1'
#
loop_
_entity.id
_entity.type
_entity.pdbx_description
1 polymer ?
#
loop_
_entity_poly.entity_id
_entity_poly.type
_entity_poly.pdbx_seq_one_letter_code
_entity_poly.pdbx_strand_id
1 'polypeptide(L)'
;MEAVATAFLSASLEWLMDKLGSKSSELWNRQKQVRDELQNWKSLLPKIWVVLDDAEKRQTANPAVEMWLSDIRDLAYDMEDVLDGLEADERRKKLTAKTDRPCTSKARQLIPSCFTGFNLDVFIPGCEAVSKIKEISGRLERAVREKEALGLKVEEAGTSVTAPRWEPATTWLPEPHVYGREGDKNAILQKLLNDEGD
;
A
#
# COMPACT_ATOMS: atom_id res chain seq x y z
N MET A 1 7.79 -14.60 -11.61
CA MET A 1 6.80 -13.51 -11.48
C MET A 1 6.65 -13.02 -10.04
N GLU A 2 7.53 -13.45 -9.11
CA GLU A 2 7.32 -13.23 -7.67
C GLU A 2 7.80 -11.87 -7.14
N ALA A 3 8.87 -11.30 -7.71
CA ALA A 3 9.40 -9.99 -7.29
C ALA A 3 8.43 -8.80 -7.49
N VAL A 4 7.39 -8.98 -8.32
CA VAL A 4 6.37 -7.94 -8.55
C VAL A 4 5.42 -7.86 -7.35
N ALA A 5 5.15 -8.97 -6.68
CA ALA A 5 4.16 -9.04 -5.61
C ALA A 5 4.64 -8.37 -4.32
N THR A 6 5.93 -8.51 -4.00
CA THR A 6 6.59 -7.87 -2.85
C THR A 6 6.82 -6.39 -3.10
N ALA A 7 7.18 -6.00 -4.33
CA ALA A 7 7.26 -4.59 -4.72
C ALA A 7 5.89 -3.88 -4.58
N PHE A 8 4.81 -4.55 -4.98
CA PHE A 8 3.45 -4.06 -4.74
C PHE A 8 3.18 -3.90 -3.23
N LEU A 9 3.45 -4.93 -2.42
CA LEU A 9 3.24 -4.88 -0.98
C LEU A 9 4.01 -3.73 -0.31
N SER A 10 5.28 -3.55 -0.66
CA SER A 10 6.10 -2.45 -0.13
C SER A 10 5.49 -1.10 -0.47
N ALA A 11 5.09 -0.89 -1.72
CA ALA A 11 4.43 0.35 -2.15
C ALA A 11 3.09 0.58 -1.44
N SER A 12 2.28 -0.47 -1.25
CA SER A 12 1.02 -0.39 -0.54
C SER A 12 1.20 -0.05 0.95
N LEU A 13 2.17 -0.66 1.63
CA LEU A 13 2.49 -0.34 3.01
C LEU A 13 3.03 1.09 3.17
N GLU A 14 3.87 1.55 2.23
CA GLU A 14 4.34 2.94 2.19
C GLU A 14 3.18 3.92 2.03
N TRP A 15 2.28 3.64 1.08
CA TRP A 15 1.07 4.43 0.90
C TRP A 15 0.19 4.44 2.15
N LEU A 16 -0.01 3.30 2.82
CA LEU A 16 -0.77 3.22 4.07
C LEU A 16 -0.12 4.05 5.18
N MET A 17 1.20 3.97 5.33
CA MET A 17 1.95 4.77 6.31
C MET A 17 1.86 6.27 6.01
N ASP A 18 1.99 6.67 4.75
CA ASP A 18 1.83 8.06 4.32
C ASP A 18 0.39 8.54 4.53
N LYS A 19 -0.62 7.73 4.17
CA LYS A 19 -2.03 8.03 4.41
C LYS A 19 -2.31 8.23 5.90
N LEU A 20 -1.83 7.33 6.76
CA LEU A 20 -1.96 7.43 8.22
C LEU A 20 -1.18 8.62 8.81
N GLY A 21 -0.10 9.04 8.16
CA GLY A 21 0.71 10.19 8.56
C GLY A 21 0.14 11.54 8.14
N SER A 22 -0.29 11.64 6.87
CA SER A 22 -0.77 12.87 6.22
C SER A 22 -2.20 13.22 6.61
N LYS A 23 -3.04 12.21 6.82
CA LYS A 23 -4.49 12.36 6.88
C LYS A 23 -5.05 12.17 8.29
N SER A 24 -4.40 12.70 9.32
CA SER A 24 -5.05 12.88 10.64
C SER A 24 -6.26 13.80 10.52
N SER A 25 -7.34 13.27 9.96
CA SER A 25 -8.56 13.99 9.71
C SER A 25 -9.20 14.25 11.07
N GLU A 26 -9.90 15.38 11.16
CA GLU A 26 -10.72 15.68 12.33
C GLU A 26 -11.75 14.57 12.61
N LEU A 27 -12.04 13.70 11.64
CA LEU A 27 -13.00 12.60 11.78
C LEU A 27 -12.43 11.39 12.48
N TRP A 28 -11.19 10.99 12.17
CA TRP A 28 -10.49 9.96 12.97
C TRP A 28 -10.45 10.39 14.44
N ASN A 29 -10.29 11.70 14.63
CA ASN A 29 -10.17 12.31 15.93
C ASN A 29 -11.47 12.34 16.76
N ARG A 30 -12.64 12.19 16.13
CA ARG A 30 -13.95 12.25 16.83
C ARG A 30 -14.29 10.95 17.57
N GLN A 31 -13.75 9.82 17.13
CA GLN A 31 -13.97 8.51 17.73
C GLN A 31 -12.67 8.02 18.36
N LYS A 32 -12.60 8.08 19.70
CA LYS A 32 -11.39 7.70 20.44
C LYS A 32 -10.91 6.29 20.07
N GLN A 33 -11.83 5.33 19.98
CA GLN A 33 -11.50 3.95 19.63
C GLN A 33 -10.88 3.83 18.24
N VAL A 34 -11.46 4.47 17.21
CA VAL A 34 -10.92 4.45 15.84
C VAL A 34 -9.51 5.06 15.82
N ARG A 35 -9.33 6.20 16.49
CA ARG A 35 -8.03 6.85 16.60
C ARG A 35 -6.99 5.92 17.22
N ASP A 36 -7.32 5.27 18.33
CA ASP A 36 -6.40 4.39 19.04
C ASP A 36 -5.96 3.21 18.16
N GLU A 37 -6.89 2.62 17.41
CA GLU A 37 -6.60 1.54 16.45
C GLU A 37 -5.73 2.01 15.27
N LEU A 38 -6.01 3.19 14.69
CA LEU A 38 -5.18 3.74 13.61
C LEU A 38 -3.76 4.11 14.08
N GLN A 39 -3.62 4.57 15.32
CA GLN A 39 -2.29 4.77 15.92
C GLN A 39 -1.56 3.44 16.14
N ASN A 40 -2.30 2.39 16.53
CA ASN A 40 -1.74 1.04 16.61
C ASN A 40 -1.19 0.62 15.23
N TRP A 41 -1.99 0.78 14.16
CA TRP A 41 -1.53 0.45 12.79
C TRP A 41 -0.27 1.21 12.40
N LYS A 42 -0.23 2.52 12.66
CA LYS A 42 0.94 3.36 12.40
C LYS A 42 2.20 2.86 13.11
N SER A 43 2.06 2.22 14.26
CA SER A 43 3.18 1.64 15.02
C SER A 43 3.61 0.23 14.55
N LEU A 44 2.69 -0.52 13.93
CA LEU A 44 2.90 -1.92 13.55
C LEU A 44 3.31 -2.09 12.08
N LEU A 45 2.78 -1.27 11.17
CA LEU A 45 3.12 -1.34 9.73
C LEU A 45 4.63 -1.23 9.45
N PRO A 46 5.40 -0.32 10.10
CA PRO A 46 6.85 -0.27 9.90
C PRO A 46 7.54 -1.57 10.30
N LYS A 47 7.04 -2.28 11.32
CA LYS A 47 7.63 -3.54 11.79
C LYS A 47 7.49 -4.66 10.77
N ILE A 48 6.47 -4.61 9.93
CA ILE A 48 6.25 -5.57 8.84
C ILE A 48 7.05 -5.15 7.62
N TRP A 49 7.01 -3.86 7.28
CA TRP A 49 7.71 -3.31 6.11
C TRP A 49 9.21 -3.68 6.11
N VAL A 50 9.90 -3.51 7.24
CA VAL A 50 11.34 -3.80 7.37
C VAL A 50 11.73 -5.28 7.19
N VAL A 51 10.78 -6.21 7.25
CA VAL A 51 11.05 -7.65 7.08
C VAL A 51 10.57 -8.18 5.73
N LEU A 52 9.98 -7.35 4.87
CA LEU A 52 9.46 -7.80 3.57
C LEU A 52 10.55 -8.34 2.65
N ASP A 53 11.74 -7.74 2.65
CA ASP A 53 12.85 -8.18 1.80
C ASP A 53 13.39 -9.57 2.22
N ASP A 54 13.56 -9.80 3.52
CA ASP A 54 13.94 -11.13 4.05
C ASP A 54 12.82 -12.16 3.80
N ALA A 55 11.55 -11.75 3.91
CA ALA A 55 10.41 -12.62 3.62
C ALA A 55 10.36 -13.04 2.15
N GLU A 56 10.59 -12.12 1.20
CA GLU A 56 10.65 -12.41 -0.23
C GLU A 56 11.70 -13.48 -0.54
N LYS A 57 12.92 -13.32 0.00
CA LYS A 57 14.01 -14.28 -0.20
C LYS A 57 13.67 -15.68 0.30
N ARG A 58 12.85 -15.77 1.36
CA ARG A 58 12.51 -17.03 2.02
C ARG A 58 11.19 -17.65 1.55
N GLN A 59 10.34 -16.92 0.84
CA GLN A 59 9.00 -17.42 0.46
C GLN A 59 9.06 -18.69 -0.40
N THR A 60 10.05 -18.79 -1.29
CA THR A 60 10.23 -19.96 -2.17
C THR A 60 10.65 -21.22 -1.42
N ALA A 61 11.33 -21.06 -0.28
CA ALA A 61 11.84 -22.17 0.53
C ALA A 61 10.94 -22.52 1.72
N ASN A 62 10.10 -21.57 2.17
CA ASN A 62 9.27 -21.73 3.34
C ASN A 62 7.80 -21.34 3.04
N PRO A 63 6.91 -22.33 2.83
CA PRO A 63 5.49 -22.09 2.57
C PRO A 63 4.78 -21.28 3.67
N ALA A 64 5.26 -21.33 4.92
CA ALA A 64 4.69 -20.53 5.99
C ALA A 64 4.97 -19.02 5.80
N VAL A 65 6.11 -18.67 5.20
CA VAL A 65 6.45 -17.27 4.85
C VAL A 65 5.62 -16.81 3.66
N GLU A 66 5.39 -17.68 2.67
CA GLU A 66 4.49 -17.40 1.54
C GLU A 66 3.06 -17.10 2.02
N MET A 67 2.52 -17.95 2.90
CA MET A 67 1.19 -17.76 3.48
C MET A 67 1.12 -16.46 4.29
N TRP A 68 2.14 -16.17 5.11
CA TRP A 68 2.23 -14.92 5.86
C TRP A 68 2.25 -13.68 4.94
N LEU A 69 3.00 -13.72 3.82
CA LEU A 69 2.99 -12.64 2.82
C LEU A 69 1.63 -12.48 2.13
N SER A 70 0.91 -13.58 1.88
CA SER A 70 -0.46 -13.54 1.38
C SER A 70 -1.39 -12.85 2.38
N ASP A 71 -1.30 -13.21 3.66
CA ASP A 71 -2.12 -12.61 4.72
C ASP A 71 -1.85 -11.10 4.87
N ILE A 72 -0.59 -10.66 4.74
CA ILE A 72 -0.22 -9.23 4.71
C ILE A 72 -0.84 -8.52 3.51
N ARG A 73 -0.94 -9.17 2.36
CA ARG A 73 -1.54 -8.58 1.15
C ARG A 73 -3.03 -8.34 1.32
N ASP A 74 -3.74 -9.36 1.78
CA ASP A 74 -5.17 -9.24 2.05
C ASP A 74 -5.42 -8.15 3.10
N LEU A 75 -4.57 -8.10 4.12
CA LEU A 75 -4.64 -7.07 5.16
C LEU A 75 -4.41 -5.66 4.61
N ALA A 76 -3.51 -5.47 3.66
CA ALA A 76 -3.26 -4.18 3.03
C ALA A 76 -4.49 -3.68 2.26
N TYR A 77 -5.18 -4.56 1.52
CA TYR A 77 -6.43 -4.23 0.84
C TYR A 77 -7.54 -3.85 1.83
N ASP A 78 -7.72 -4.64 2.90
CA ASP A 78 -8.73 -4.35 3.91
C ASP A 78 -8.50 -2.98 4.59
N MET A 79 -7.22 -2.62 4.84
CA MET A 79 -6.87 -1.31 5.39
C MET A 79 -7.15 -0.17 4.42
N GLU A 80 -6.80 -0.33 3.15
CA GLU A 80 -7.08 0.66 2.10
C GLU A 80 -8.58 0.93 1.99
N ASP A 81 -9.39 -0.13 1.89
CA ASP A 81 -10.85 -0.05 1.82
C ASP A 81 -11.46 0.72 3.00
N VAL A 82 -10.96 0.45 4.22
CA VAL A 82 -11.43 1.15 5.42
C VAL A 82 -11.01 2.62 5.43
N LEU A 83 -9.76 2.92 5.08
CA LEU A 83 -9.26 4.30 5.07
C LEU A 83 -9.96 5.16 4.02
N ASP A 84 -10.23 4.60 2.84
CA ASP A 84 -10.96 5.27 1.78
C ASP A 84 -12.45 5.41 2.10
N GLY A 85 -13.06 4.41 2.76
CA GLY A 85 -14.42 4.51 3.30
C GLY A 85 -14.57 5.67 4.29
N LEU A 86 -13.62 5.83 5.20
CA LEU A 86 -13.60 6.96 6.16
C LEU A 86 -13.48 8.31 5.45
N GLU A 87 -12.69 8.41 4.38
CA GLU A 87 -12.54 9.64 3.59
C GLU A 87 -13.79 9.95 2.77
N ALA A 88 -14.44 8.93 2.19
CA ALA A 88 -15.70 9.11 1.48
C ALA A 88 -16.79 9.65 2.41
N ASP A 89 -16.85 9.13 3.64
CA ASP A 89 -17.74 9.60 4.69
C ASP A 89 -17.46 11.06 5.09
N GLU A 90 -16.18 11.45 5.13
CA GLU A 90 -15.78 12.85 5.36
C GLU A 90 -16.35 13.79 4.31
N ARG A 91 -16.11 13.45 3.05
CA ARG A 91 -16.55 14.26 1.91
C ARG A 91 -18.06 14.39 1.92
N ARG A 92 -18.78 13.29 2.20
CA ARG A 92 -20.24 13.29 2.28
C ARG A 92 -20.75 14.24 3.37
N LYS A 93 -20.16 14.21 4.57
CA LYS A 93 -20.52 15.12 5.67
C LYS A 93 -20.25 16.59 5.35
N LYS A 94 -19.13 16.89 4.68
CA LYS A 94 -18.82 18.27 4.23
C LYS A 94 -19.80 18.77 3.17
N LEU A 95 -20.30 17.89 2.30
CA LEU A 95 -21.30 18.24 1.30
C LEU A 95 -22.67 18.50 1.94
N THR A 96 -23.14 17.63 2.84
CA THR A 96 -24.44 17.82 3.51
C THR A 96 -24.46 19.08 4.38
N ALA A 97 -23.36 19.40 5.07
CA ALA A 97 -23.23 20.65 5.83
C ALA A 97 -23.27 21.92 4.97
N LYS A 98 -22.90 21.83 3.68
CA LYS A 98 -22.95 22.95 2.73
C LYS A 98 -24.31 23.09 2.02
N THR A 99 -25.13 22.03 2.02
CA THR A 99 -26.47 22.01 1.43
C THR A 99 -27.57 22.40 2.44
N ASP A 100 -27.22 22.77 3.67
CA ASP A 100 -28.12 23.48 4.58
C ASP A 100 -28.34 24.93 4.09
N ARG A 101 -29.06 25.07 2.97
CA ARG A 101 -29.87 26.25 2.71
C ARG A 101 -30.88 26.33 3.87
N PRO A 102 -31.00 27.46 4.58
CA PRO A 102 -32.01 27.61 5.62
C PRO A 102 -33.38 27.57 4.92
N CYS A 103 -33.99 26.40 4.88
CA CYS A 103 -35.32 26.23 4.36
C CYS A 103 -36.28 26.86 5.36
N THR A 104 -36.71 28.09 5.07
CA THR A 104 -37.66 28.88 5.84
C THR A 104 -39.06 28.29 5.70
N SER A 105 -39.29 27.08 6.21
CA SER A 105 -40.64 26.57 6.41
C SER A 105 -40.82 26.28 7.89
N LYS A 106 -41.87 26.90 8.46
CA LYS A 106 -42.22 26.88 9.88
C LYS A 106 -42.74 25.50 10.37
N ALA A 107 -42.26 24.40 9.79
CA ALA A 107 -42.64 23.04 10.12
C ALA A 107 -41.58 22.29 10.97
N ARG A 108 -40.57 23.00 11.51
CA ARG A 108 -39.45 22.42 12.28
C ARG A 108 -39.63 22.41 13.81
N GLN A 109 -40.84 22.59 14.34
CA GLN A 109 -41.06 22.55 15.80
C GLN A 109 -41.27 21.14 16.38
N LEU A 110 -41.26 20.09 15.56
CA LEU A 110 -41.41 18.70 16.03
C LEU A 110 -40.09 17.91 16.07
N ILE A 111 -38.95 18.57 15.88
CA ILE A 111 -37.64 17.92 16.06
C ILE A 111 -37.11 18.38 17.43
N PRO A 112 -37.01 17.49 18.43
CA PRO A 112 -36.51 17.82 19.75
C PRO A 112 -35.12 18.48 19.66
N SER A 113 -34.85 19.48 20.50
CA SER A 113 -33.61 20.27 20.52
C SER A 113 -32.34 19.47 20.85
N CYS A 114 -32.44 18.15 21.08
CA CYS A 114 -31.28 17.26 21.11
C CYS A 114 -30.67 17.01 19.71
N PHE A 115 -31.36 17.37 18.63
CA PHE A 115 -30.87 17.19 17.26
C PHE A 115 -30.14 18.40 16.67
N THR A 116 -30.10 19.53 17.35
CA THR A 116 -29.31 20.72 16.92
C THR A 116 -27.94 20.81 17.57
N GLY A 117 -27.59 19.85 18.43
CA GLY A 117 -26.26 19.66 18.99
C GLY A 117 -25.67 18.33 18.54
N PHE A 118 -25.24 18.26 17.27
CA PHE A 118 -24.17 17.38 16.74
C PHE A 118 -23.99 15.95 17.30
N ASN A 119 -25.06 15.30 17.78
CA ASN A 119 -25.07 13.85 17.91
C ASN A 119 -25.40 13.26 16.54
N LEU A 120 -24.50 13.49 15.59
CA LEU A 120 -24.39 12.65 14.42
C LEU A 120 -23.77 11.33 14.90
N ASP A 121 -24.64 10.56 15.54
CA ASP A 121 -24.68 9.12 15.59
C ASP A 121 -24.76 8.52 14.16
N VAL A 122 -23.98 9.05 13.20
CA VAL A 122 -23.50 8.28 12.04
C VAL A 122 -22.26 7.53 12.50
N PHE A 123 -22.44 6.83 13.63
CA PHE A 123 -21.74 5.64 14.03
C PHE A 123 -22.52 5.02 15.22
N ILE A 124 -23.72 4.48 14.92
CA ILE A 124 -24.56 3.73 15.85
C ILE A 124 -23.68 2.74 16.66
N PRO A 125 -23.89 2.59 17.99
CA PRO A 125 -23.22 1.55 18.76
C PRO A 125 -23.63 0.18 18.20
N GLY A 126 -22.73 -0.42 17.38
CA GLY A 126 -23.02 -1.56 16.51
C GLY A 126 -22.42 -1.45 15.10
N CYS A 127 -21.63 -0.42 14.79
CA CYS A 127 -21.11 -0.18 13.45
C CYS A 127 -20.08 -1.18 12.93
N GLU A 128 -20.44 -1.78 11.80
CA GLU A 128 -19.63 -2.62 10.93
C GLU A 128 -18.20 -2.11 10.73
N ALA A 129 -17.99 -0.80 10.52
CA ALA A 129 -16.66 -0.27 10.24
C ALA A 129 -15.73 -0.19 11.48
N VAL A 130 -16.23 0.01 12.71
CA VAL A 130 -15.39 -0.11 13.93
C VAL A 130 -15.05 -1.57 14.20
N SER A 131 -16.01 -2.48 13.98
CA SER A 131 -15.75 -3.92 14.09
C SER A 131 -14.69 -4.37 13.08
N LYS A 132 -14.77 -3.92 11.82
CA LYS A 132 -13.76 -4.16 10.79
C LYS A 132 -12.39 -3.60 11.16
N ILE A 133 -12.32 -2.34 11.63
CA ILE A 133 -11.06 -1.76 12.10
C ILE A 133 -10.44 -2.61 13.20
N LYS A 134 -11.23 -3.04 14.18
CA LYS A 134 -10.75 -3.87 15.29
C LYS A 134 -10.30 -5.26 14.81
N GLU A 135 -11.01 -5.85 13.87
CA GLU A 135 -10.64 -7.12 13.24
C GLU A 135 -9.29 -7.01 12.52
N ILE A 136 -9.14 -5.96 11.70
CA ILE A 136 -7.89 -5.65 10.98
C ILE A 136 -6.74 -5.42 11.98
N SER A 137 -6.97 -4.67 13.06
CA SER A 137 -5.97 -4.51 14.13
C SER A 137 -5.52 -5.84 14.71
N GLY A 138 -6.46 -6.73 15.03
CA GLY A 138 -6.16 -8.05 15.56
C GLY A 138 -5.36 -8.93 14.60
N ARG A 139 -5.66 -8.84 13.29
CA ARG A 139 -4.89 -9.52 12.23
C ARG A 139 -3.50 -8.93 12.07
N LEU A 140 -3.37 -7.61 12.11
CA LEU A 140 -2.07 -6.92 12.03
C LEU A 140 -1.16 -7.30 13.19
N GLU A 141 -1.68 -7.32 14.42
CA GLU A 141 -0.94 -7.77 15.60
C GLU A 141 -0.52 -9.23 15.51
N ARG A 142 -1.40 -10.09 14.96
CA ARG A 142 -1.08 -11.49 14.71
C ARG A 142 0.07 -11.61 13.74
N ALA A 143 0.02 -10.89 12.61
CA ALA A 143 1.08 -10.93 11.62
C ALA A 143 2.43 -10.45 12.19
N VAL A 144 2.42 -9.45 13.08
CA VAL A 144 3.63 -8.99 13.79
C VAL A 144 4.19 -10.08 14.73
N ARG A 145 3.34 -10.89 15.38
CA ARG A 145 3.81 -12.02 16.20
C ARG A 145 4.31 -13.18 15.34
N GLU A 146 3.63 -13.47 14.25
CA GLU A 146 4.01 -14.55 13.33
C GLU A 146 5.38 -14.30 12.71
N LYS A 147 5.71 -13.06 12.34
CA LYS A 147 7.06 -12.78 11.83
C LYS A 147 8.17 -13.12 12.82
N GLU A 148 7.92 -12.96 14.12
CA GLU A 148 8.88 -13.32 15.18
C GLU A 148 9.03 -14.84 15.25
N ALA A 149 7.91 -15.58 15.16
CA ALA A 149 7.92 -17.04 15.12
C ALA A 149 8.59 -17.61 13.85
N LEU A 150 8.47 -16.92 12.72
CA LEU A 150 9.11 -17.26 11.45
C LEU A 150 10.61 -16.89 11.42
N GLY A 151 11.10 -16.16 12.42
CA GLY A 151 12.50 -15.72 12.49
C GLY A 151 12.88 -14.78 11.35
N LEU A 152 11.92 -13.97 10.87
CA LEU A 152 12.15 -12.94 9.86
C LEU A 152 12.93 -11.79 10.50
N LYS A 153 14.01 -11.37 9.85
CA LYS A 153 14.91 -10.34 10.37
C LYS A 153 14.89 -9.11 9.49
N VAL A 154 15.18 -7.97 10.12
CA VAL A 154 15.55 -6.77 9.37
C VAL A 154 16.87 -7.08 8.67
N GLU A 155 16.94 -6.83 7.38
CA GLU A 155 18.21 -6.77 6.67
C GLU A 155 19.01 -5.59 7.24
N GLU A 156 19.79 -5.85 8.29
CA GLU A 156 20.87 -4.96 8.66
C GLU A 156 21.84 -4.94 7.49
N ALA A 157 22.08 -3.76 6.90
CA ALA A 157 23.01 -3.53 5.80
C ALA A 157 24.50 -3.78 6.18
N GLY A 158 24.78 -4.78 7.01
CA GLY A 158 26.06 -5.04 7.61
C GLY A 158 26.13 -6.38 8.32
N THR A 159 26.05 -7.49 7.59
CA THR A 159 26.92 -8.65 7.83
C THR A 159 27.01 -9.44 6.54
N SER A 160 28.23 -9.53 6.02
CA SER A 160 28.61 -10.39 4.91
C SER A 160 28.28 -11.83 5.23
N VAL A 161 27.06 -12.26 4.89
CA VAL A 161 26.81 -13.66 4.57
C VAL A 161 27.20 -13.77 3.12
N THR A 162 28.23 -14.56 2.86
CA THR A 162 28.72 -14.88 1.52
C THR A 162 27.61 -15.63 0.80
N ALA A 163 26.68 -14.88 0.19
CA ALA A 163 25.84 -15.41 -0.85
C ALA A 163 26.77 -16.01 -1.91
N PRO A 164 26.47 -17.18 -2.50
CA PRO A 164 27.11 -17.53 -3.75
C PRO A 164 26.84 -16.36 -4.67
N ARG A 165 27.89 -15.64 -5.04
CA ARG A 165 27.83 -14.57 -6.03
C ARG A 165 27.33 -15.24 -7.30
N TRP A 166 26.01 -15.23 -7.51
CA TRP A 166 25.48 -15.29 -8.85
C TRP A 166 26.03 -14.03 -9.48
N GLU A 167 27.16 -14.17 -10.16
CA GLU A 167 27.66 -13.10 -10.99
C GLU A 167 26.51 -12.77 -11.95
N PRO A 168 25.98 -11.54 -11.92
CA PRO A 168 25.26 -11.09 -13.09
C PRO A 168 26.25 -11.30 -14.23
N ALA A 169 25.85 -12.04 -15.27
CA ALA A 169 26.57 -12.01 -16.54
C ALA A 169 26.36 -10.62 -17.17
N THR A 170 26.83 -9.57 -16.50
CA THR A 170 27.01 -8.23 -17.02
C THR A 170 28.47 -8.08 -17.40
N THR A 171 29.03 -9.08 -18.10
CA THR A 171 30.00 -8.74 -19.11
C THR A 171 29.24 -7.93 -20.15
N TRP A 172 29.48 -6.61 -20.16
CA TRP A 172 29.28 -5.80 -21.34
C TRP A 172 30.03 -6.53 -22.47
N LEU A 173 29.31 -7.33 -23.23
CA LEU A 173 29.86 -7.96 -24.42
C LEU A 173 30.10 -6.80 -25.39
N PRO A 174 31.34 -6.54 -25.82
CA PRO A 174 31.53 -5.68 -26.98
C PRO A 174 30.65 -6.23 -28.09
N GLU A 175 29.98 -5.34 -28.84
CA GLU A 175 29.11 -5.73 -29.94
C GLU A 175 29.80 -6.83 -30.76
N PRO A 176 29.10 -7.95 -31.06
CA PRO A 176 29.72 -9.07 -31.74
C PRO A 176 30.36 -8.56 -33.01
N HIS A 177 31.68 -8.72 -33.12
CA HIS A 177 32.43 -8.25 -34.27
C HIS A 177 32.06 -9.13 -35.47
N VAL A 178 31.17 -8.63 -36.34
CA VAL A 178 30.66 -9.37 -37.49
C VAL A 178 31.66 -9.30 -38.63
N TYR A 179 32.37 -10.39 -38.87
CA TYR A 179 33.26 -10.54 -40.03
C TYR A 179 32.49 -11.04 -41.27
N GLY A 180 32.93 -10.63 -42.46
CA GLY A 180 32.44 -11.18 -43.74
C GLY A 180 31.22 -10.49 -44.35
N ARG A 181 30.58 -9.53 -43.66
CA ARG A 181 29.47 -8.73 -44.20
C ARG A 181 29.86 -7.34 -44.71
N GLU A 182 31.16 -7.06 -44.82
CA GLU A 182 31.65 -5.76 -45.29
C GLU A 182 31.16 -5.44 -46.73
N GLY A 183 31.01 -6.46 -47.57
CA GLY A 183 30.46 -6.32 -48.92
C GLY A 183 28.99 -5.88 -48.93
N ASP A 184 28.14 -6.57 -48.15
CA ASP A 184 26.72 -6.23 -47.99
C ASP A 184 26.55 -4.81 -47.44
N LYS A 185 27.35 -4.46 -46.43
CA LYS A 185 27.36 -3.13 -45.79
C LYS A 185 27.70 -2.04 -46.79
N ASN A 186 28.75 -2.21 -47.60
CA ASN A 186 29.15 -1.26 -48.62
C ASN A 186 28.11 -1.15 -49.75
N ALA A 187 27.48 -2.25 -50.16
CA ALA A 187 26.42 -2.23 -51.15
C ALA A 187 25.19 -1.43 -50.68
N ILE A 188 24.80 -1.58 -49.41
CA ILE A 188 23.72 -0.79 -48.80
C ILE A 188 24.11 0.69 -48.70
N LEU A 189 25.32 1.01 -48.23
CA LEU A 189 25.81 2.39 -48.16
C LEU A 189 25.82 3.08 -49.52
N GLN A 190 26.25 2.38 -50.57
CA GLN A 190 26.20 2.90 -51.94
C GLN A 190 24.77 3.17 -52.41
N LYS A 191 23.81 2.30 -52.06
CA LYS A 191 22.39 2.55 -52.39
C LYS A 191 21.84 3.78 -51.66
N LEU A 192 22.19 3.94 -50.39
CA LEU A 192 21.72 5.08 -49.59
C LEU A 192 22.36 6.42 -49.99
N LEU A 193 23.62 6.40 -50.43
CA LEU A 193 24.33 7.60 -50.87
C LEU A 193 23.93 8.03 -52.29
N ASN A 194 23.48 7.08 -53.13
CA ASN A 194 23.02 7.35 -54.49
C ASN A 194 21.50 7.56 -54.58
N ASP A 195 20.80 7.61 -53.45
CA ASP A 195 19.39 8.02 -53.36
C ASP A 195 19.33 9.56 -53.28
N GLU A 196 19.85 10.22 -54.32
CA GLU A 196 19.53 11.63 -54.58
C GLU A 196 18.09 11.64 -55.10
N GLY A 197 17.18 12.15 -54.28
CA GLY A 197 15.75 12.17 -54.55
C GLY A 197 15.42 12.84 -55.89
N ASP A 198 14.64 12.13 -56.70
CA ASP A 198 13.67 12.72 -57.63
C ASP A 198 12.42 13.20 -56.86
#